data_AF-A0A2A4IU88-F1
#
_entry.id   AF-A0A2A4IU88-F1
#
_cell.length_a   1.000
_cell.length_b   1.000
_cell.length_c   1.000
_cell.angle_alpha   90.00
_cell.angle_beta   90.00
_cell.angle_gamma   90.00
#
_symmetry.space_group_name_H-M   'P 1'
#
loop_
_entity.id
_entity.type
_entity.pdbx_description
1 polymer ?
#
loop_
_entity_poly.entity_id
_entity_poly.type
_entity_poly.pdbx_seq_one_letter_code
_entity_poly.pdbx_strand_id
1 'polypeptide(L)'
;ARRRRKESRPRRQRTTFSAHQTLRLELEYARGEYVARARRCELASALSLSETQVKIWFQNRRAKDKRIEKAQLDQQYRHLAAASGLFPTVLSPAYCAPAPCPCLPVHPPTINDK
;
A
#
# COMPACT_ATOMS: atom_id res chain seq x y z
N ALA A 1 23.88 -1.18 3.92
CA ALA A 1 23.53 0.18 4.38
C ALA A 1 22.13 0.58 3.89
N ARG A 2 21.10 0.47 4.75
CA ARG A 2 19.76 1.01 4.46
C ARG A 2 19.85 2.54 4.53
N ARG A 3 19.53 3.25 3.44
CA ARG A 3 19.62 4.71 3.34
C ARG A 3 18.93 5.35 4.56
N ARG A 4 19.73 6.02 5.39
CA ARG A 4 19.27 6.89 6.49
C ARG A 4 18.27 7.86 5.90
N ARG A 5 16.97 7.68 6.19
CA ARG A 5 15.92 8.60 5.74
C ARG A 5 16.28 9.95 6.35
N LYS A 6 16.57 10.94 5.51
CA LYS A 6 16.72 12.33 5.94
C LYS A 6 15.36 12.79 6.45
N GLU A 7 15.18 12.71 7.76
CA GLU A 7 14.08 13.29 8.53
C GLU A 7 14.13 14.80 8.29
N SER A 8 13.06 15.37 7.71
CA SER A 8 12.78 16.83 7.50
C SER A 8 12.12 17.19 6.16
N ARG A 9 11.48 16.25 5.44
CA ARG A 9 10.56 16.64 4.35
C ARG A 9 9.12 16.34 4.78
N PRO A 10 8.22 17.35 4.85
CA PRO A 10 6.81 17.12 5.15
C PRO A 10 6.26 16.00 4.27
N ARG A 11 5.74 14.95 4.90
CA ARG A 11 5.12 13.85 4.18
C ARG A 11 3.89 14.43 3.48
N ARG A 12 3.86 14.38 2.14
CA ARG A 12 2.73 14.89 1.36
C ARG A 12 1.44 14.26 1.89
N GLN A 13 0.42 15.09 2.12
CA GLN A 13 -0.91 14.66 2.53
C GLN A 13 -1.38 13.56 1.56
N ARG A 14 -1.87 12.45 2.11
CA ARG A 14 -2.44 11.38 1.28
C ARG A 14 -3.74 11.89 0.70
N THR A 15 -3.85 11.84 -0.62
CA THR A 15 -5.07 12.15 -1.36
C THR A 15 -5.71 10.85 -1.84
N THR A 16 -7.04 10.78 -1.76
CA THR A 16 -7.85 9.73 -2.37
C THR A 16 -8.39 10.25 -3.69
N PHE A 17 -8.35 9.42 -4.73
CA PHE A 17 -8.96 9.75 -6.01
C PHE A 17 -10.44 9.38 -5.99
N SER A 18 -11.26 10.14 -6.71
CA SER A 18 -12.68 9.81 -6.87
C SER A 18 -12.87 8.51 -7.66
N ALA A 19 -14.07 7.93 -7.59
CA ALA A 19 -14.41 6.74 -8.37
C ALA A 19 -14.24 7.00 -9.88
N HIS A 20 -14.72 8.15 -10.38
CA HIS A 20 -14.58 8.55 -11.78
C HIS A 20 -13.10 8.68 -12.20
N GLN A 21 -12.26 9.31 -11.36
CA GLN A 21 -10.82 9.43 -11.65
C GLN A 21 -10.15 8.06 -11.72
N THR A 22 -10.46 7.17 -10.78
CA THR A 22 -9.91 5.81 -10.74
C THR A 22 -10.32 5.02 -11.97
N LEU A 23 -11.61 5.03 -12.33
CA LEU A 23 -12.13 4.34 -13.51
C LEU A 23 -11.41 4.79 -14.79
N ARG A 24 -11.26 6.10 -15.00
CA ARG A 24 -10.59 6.64 -16.19
C ARG A 24 -9.11 6.24 -16.27
N LEU A 25 -8.42 6.20 -15.13
CA LEU A 25 -7.03 5.75 -15.04
C LEU A 25 -6.91 4.24 -15.32
N GLU A 26 -7.84 3.43 -14.82
CA GLU A 26 -7.89 1.99 -15.07
C GLU A 26 -8.16 1.67 -16.55
N LEU A 27 -9.10 2.37 -17.17
CA LEU A 27 -9.38 2.24 -18.61
C LEU A 27 -8.13 2.55 -19.45
N GLU A 28 -7.39 3.60 -19.11
CA GLU A 28 -6.17 3.91 -19.84
C GLU A 28 -5.06 2.88 -19.58
N TYR A 29 -4.96 2.37 -18.35
CA TYR A 29 -4.01 1.31 -18.02
C TYR A 29 -4.27 0.02 -18.79
N ALA A 30 -5.54 -0.33 -19.03
CA ALA A 30 -5.91 -1.48 -19.85
C ALA A 30 -5.45 -1.34 -21.31
N ARG A 31 -5.31 -0.11 -21.81
CA ARG A 31 -4.74 0.17 -23.15
C ARG A 31 -3.22 0.04 -23.15
N GLY A 32 -2.57 0.28 -22.01
CA GLY A 32 -1.14 0.10 -21.84
C GLY A 32 -0.67 0.39 -20.41
N GLU A 33 0.21 -0.46 -19.89
CA GLU A 33 0.71 -0.34 -18.52
C GLU A 33 1.59 0.89 -18.27
N TYR A 34 2.05 1.54 -19.35
CA TYR A 34 2.91 2.71 -19.35
C TYR A 34 2.28 3.84 -20.15
N VAL A 35 2.20 5.03 -19.55
CA VAL A 35 1.62 6.21 -20.20
C VAL A 35 2.71 7.14 -20.75
N ALA A 36 2.62 7.41 -22.06
CA ALA A 36 3.47 8.37 -22.75
C ALA A 36 3.26 9.81 -22.23
N ARG A 37 4.21 10.71 -22.50
CA ARG A 37 4.14 12.09 -21.99
C ARG A 37 2.88 12.82 -22.45
N ALA A 38 2.60 12.85 -23.75
CA ALA A 38 1.43 13.53 -24.31
C ALA A 38 0.13 13.04 -23.65
N ARG A 39 -0.06 11.71 -23.61
CA ARG A 39 -1.24 11.11 -23.00
C ARG A 39 -1.37 11.38 -21.50
N ARG A 40 -0.24 11.48 -20.78
CA ARG A 40 -0.22 11.85 -19.37
C ARG A 40 -0.71 13.28 -19.16
N CYS A 41 -0.29 14.22 -20.00
CA CYS A 41 -0.76 15.61 -19.96
C CYS A 41 -2.29 15.66 -20.19
N GLU A 42 -2.80 14.94 -21.18
CA GLU A 42 -4.24 14.87 -21.47
C GLU A 42 -5.05 14.32 -20.28
N LEU A 43 -4.60 13.22 -19.67
CA LEU A 43 -5.26 12.64 -18.49
C LEU A 43 -5.22 13.58 -17.29
N ALA A 44 -4.09 14.25 -17.07
CA ALA A 44 -3.92 15.20 -15.97
C ALA A 44 -4.95 16.34 -16.08
N SER A 45 -5.06 16.95 -17.26
CA SER A 45 -6.04 18.00 -17.53
C SER A 45 -7.48 17.50 -17.42
N ALA A 46 -7.81 16.34 -18.01
CA ALA A 46 -9.17 15.81 -18.01
C ALA A 46 -9.69 15.37 -16.62
N LEU A 47 -8.78 15.01 -15.70
CA LEU A 47 -9.13 14.50 -14.37
C LEU A 47 -8.86 15.51 -13.24
N SER A 48 -8.42 16.73 -13.58
CA SER A 48 -7.97 17.75 -12.62
C SER A 48 -6.91 17.21 -11.65
N LEU A 49 -5.92 16.50 -12.19
CA LEU A 49 -4.78 15.93 -11.46
C LEU A 49 -3.48 16.52 -12.02
N SER A 50 -2.41 16.48 -11.23
CA SER A 50 -1.06 16.77 -11.75
C SER A 50 -0.50 15.59 -12.54
N GLU A 51 0.34 15.85 -13.55
CA GLU A 51 1.09 14.80 -14.26
C GLU A 51 1.87 13.87 -13.30
N THR A 52 2.36 14.42 -12.19
CA THR A 52 3.05 13.64 -11.16
C THR A 52 2.11 12.66 -10.47
N GLN A 53 0.88 13.05 -10.16
CA GLN A 53 -0.12 12.14 -9.59
C GLN A 53 -0.48 11.02 -10.57
N VAL A 54 -0.69 11.35 -11.85
CA VAL A 54 -0.93 10.34 -12.90
C VAL A 54 0.26 9.39 -12.99
N LYS A 55 1.50 9.92 -13.05
CA LYS A 55 2.73 9.11 -13.08
C LYS A 55 2.84 8.17 -11.88
N ILE A 56 2.59 8.67 -10.66
CA ILE A 56 2.65 7.88 -9.43
C ILE A 56 1.55 6.82 -9.42
N TRP A 57 0.34 7.14 -9.89
CA TRP A 57 -0.74 6.17 -9.98
C TRP A 57 -0.37 5.01 -10.91
N PHE A 58 0.16 5.29 -12.11
CA PHE A 58 0.62 4.24 -13.03
C PHE A 58 1.76 3.39 -12.42
N GLN A 59 2.69 4.00 -11.68
CA GLN A 59 3.73 3.26 -10.95
C GLN A 59 3.13 2.35 -9.88
N ASN A 60 2.19 2.86 -9.08
CA ASN A 60 1.51 2.10 -8.05
C ASN A 60 0.65 0.98 -8.65
N ARG A 61 0.00 1.22 -9.78
CA ARG A 61 -0.83 0.25 -10.49
C ARG A 61 0.00 -0.94 -10.98
N ARG A 62 1.15 -0.71 -11.63
CA ARG A 62 2.10 -1.78 -12.00
C ARG A 62 2.64 -2.52 -10.79
N ALA A 63 2.96 -1.81 -9.71
CA ALA A 63 3.40 -2.45 -8.47
C ALA A 63 2.31 -3.34 -7.85
N LYS A 64 1.04 -2.94 -7.94
CA LYS A 64 -0.10 -3.75 -7.50
C LYS A 64 -0.23 -5.02 -8.35
N ASP A 65 -0.17 -4.92 -9.67
CA ASP A 65 -0.26 -6.11 -10.55
C ASP A 65 0.84 -7.12 -10.25
N LYS A 66 2.10 -6.68 -10.17
CA LYS A 66 3.22 -7.57 -9.81
C LYS A 66 3.04 -8.22 -8.43
N ARG A 67 2.43 -7.53 -7.48
CA ARG A 67 2.14 -8.10 -6.15
C ARG A 67 1.03 -9.14 -6.22
N ILE A 68 0.01 -8.92 -7.02
CA ILE A 68 -1.10 -9.85 -7.21
C ILE A 68 -0.58 -11.13 -7.89
N GLU A 69 0.18 -10.98 -8.97
CA GLU A 69 0.80 -12.11 -9.69
C GLU A 69 1.69 -12.94 -8.75
N LYS A 70 2.58 -12.28 -7.98
CA LYS A 70 3.43 -12.98 -6.99
C LYS A 70 2.61 -13.68 -5.90
N ALA A 71 1.54 -13.06 -5.42
CA ALA A 71 0.69 -13.65 -4.38
C ALA A 71 -0.05 -14.89 -4.90
N GLN A 72 -0.50 -14.87 -6.16
CA GLN A 72 -1.13 -16.02 -6.81
C GLN A 72 -0.14 -17.19 -6.93
N LEU A 73 1.11 -16.92 -7.36
CA LEU A 73 2.16 -17.94 -7.45
C LEU A 73 2.52 -18.53 -6.08
N ASP A 74 2.65 -17.69 -5.04
CA ASP A 74 2.93 -18.15 -3.66
C ASP A 74 1.80 -19.03 -3.11
N GLN A 75 0.54 -18.66 -3.40
CA GLN A 75 -0.62 -19.46 -3.03
C GLN A 75 -0.64 -20.81 -3.75
N GLN A 76 -0.35 -20.84 -5.05
CA GLN A 76 -0.25 -22.08 -5.83
C GLN A 76 0.87 -22.99 -5.30
N TYR A 77 2.04 -22.42 -4.99
CA TYR A 77 3.14 -23.17 -4.40
C TYR A 77 2.77 -23.77 -3.04
N ARG A 78 2.10 -23.00 -2.16
CA ARG A 78 1.60 -23.53 -0.88
C ARG A 78 0.62 -24.67 -1.06
N HIS A 79 -0.32 -24.54 -2.00
CA HIS A 79 -1.29 -25.59 -2.28
C HIS A 79 -0.60 -26.88 -2.78
N LEU A 80 0.36 -26.75 -3.69
CA LEU A 80 1.13 -27.89 -4.22
C LEU A 80 2.02 -28.55 -3.16
N ALA A 81 2.69 -27.76 -2.32
CA ALA A 81 3.52 -28.29 -1.22
C ALA A 81 2.67 -29.05 -0.20
N ALA A 82 1.48 -28.54 0.14
CA ALA A 82 0.53 -29.23 1.01
C ALA A 82 -0.01 -30.53 0.38
N ALA A 83 -0.25 -30.54 -0.92
CA ALA A 83 -0.75 -31.70 -1.64
C ALA A 83 0.30 -32.80 -1.88
N SER A 84 1.59 -32.44 -1.95
CA SER A 84 2.68 -33.36 -2.31
C SER A 84 3.32 -34.06 -1.10
N GLY A 85 2.91 -33.75 0.13
CA GLY A 85 3.47 -34.34 1.36
C GLY A 85 4.95 -34.03 1.61
N LEU A 86 5.59 -33.28 0.71
CA LEU A 86 6.95 -32.78 0.84
C LEU A 86 6.87 -31.44 1.58
N PHE A 87 6.91 -31.51 2.93
CA PHE A 87 7.40 -30.54 3.92
C PHE A 87 6.51 -30.46 5.18
N PRO A 88 7.15 -30.27 6.36
CA PRO A 88 6.67 -30.75 7.65
C PRO A 88 5.44 -29.98 8.10
N THR A 89 4.64 -30.63 8.96
CA THR A 89 3.73 -29.98 9.91
C THR A 89 4.49 -28.83 10.58
N VAL A 90 4.39 -27.62 10.00
CA VAL A 90 4.75 -26.41 10.73
C VAL A 90 3.77 -26.38 11.88
N LEU A 91 4.33 -26.56 13.07
CA LEU A 91 3.67 -26.40 14.35
C LEU A 91 2.69 -25.24 14.23
N SER A 92 1.43 -25.56 14.53
CA SER A 92 0.32 -24.61 14.66
C SER A 92 0.83 -23.26 15.16
N PRO A 93 0.46 -22.11 14.57
CA PRO A 93 0.62 -20.86 15.26
C PRO A 93 -0.31 -20.94 16.46
N ALA A 94 0.25 -21.35 17.61
CA ALA A 94 -0.37 -21.10 18.89
C ALA A 94 -0.76 -19.63 18.86
N TYR A 95 -2.06 -19.40 19.05
CA TYR A 95 -2.67 -18.13 19.33
C TYR A 95 -1.65 -17.15 19.93
N CYS A 96 -1.23 -16.17 19.13
CA CYS A 96 -0.56 -15.01 19.69
C CYS A 96 -1.68 -14.24 20.43
N ALA A 97 -1.87 -14.58 21.70
CA ALA A 97 -2.78 -13.87 22.58
C ALA A 97 -2.40 -12.37 22.55
N PRO A 98 -3.34 -11.44 22.38
CA PRO A 98 -3.03 -10.03 22.48
C PRO A 98 -2.60 -9.75 23.92
N ALA A 99 -1.31 -9.42 24.11
CA ALA A 99 -0.87 -8.82 25.36
C ALA A 99 -1.70 -7.54 25.61
N PRO A 100 -2.25 -7.33 26.82
CA PRO A 100 -2.96 -6.10 27.12
C PRO A 100 -1.98 -4.94 27.05
N CYS A 101 -2.22 -3.99 26.14
CA CYS A 101 -1.51 -2.72 26.10
C CYS A 101 -1.83 -1.95 27.39
N PRO A 102 -0.86 -1.59 28.25
CA PRO A 102 -1.10 -0.63 29.31
C PRO A 102 -1.00 0.76 28.67
N CYS A 103 -2.11 1.24 28.14
CA CYS A 103 -2.29 2.68 27.95
C CYS A 103 -2.56 3.26 29.34
N LEU A 104 -1.78 4.27 29.77
CA LEU A 104 -2.28 5.53 30.32
C LEU A 104 -1.10 6.44 30.73
N PRO A 105 -1.04 7.69 30.24
CA PRO A 105 -0.18 8.74 30.80
C PRO A 105 -0.84 9.33 32.06
N VAL A 106 -0.10 9.34 33.17
CA VAL A 106 -0.51 9.93 34.44
C VAL A 106 -0.44 11.46 34.32
N HIS A 107 -1.57 12.15 34.45
CA HIS A 107 -1.60 13.60 34.65
C HIS A 107 -1.18 13.95 36.09
N PRO A 108 -0.43 15.04 36.33
CA PRO A 108 -0.11 15.50 37.67
C PRO A 108 -1.32 16.19 38.33
N PRO A 109 -1.53 16.06 39.65
CA PRO A 109 -2.58 16.78 40.36
C PRO A 109 -2.21 18.26 40.49
N THR A 110 -3.13 19.13 40.06
CA THR A 110 -3.16 20.54 40.45
C THR A 110 -3.44 20.65 41.95
N ILE A 111 -2.45 21.12 42.70
CA ILE A 111 -2.65 21.66 44.05
C ILE A 111 -3.32 23.02 43.88
N ASN A 112 -4.50 23.22 44.47
CA ASN A 112 -4.96 24.57 44.78
C ASN A 112 -5.77 24.61 46.09
N ASP A 113 -5.26 25.45 46.99
CA ASP A 113 -5.91 26.23 48.05
C ASP A 113 -6.79 25.56 49.11
N LYS A 114 -6.29 25.62 50.35
CA LYS A 114 -7.01 26.20 51.48
C LYS A 114 -6.07 27.01 52.37
#